data_AF-A0A2T2TSZ3-F1
#
_entry.id   AF-A0A2T2TSZ3-F1
#
_cell.length_a   1.000
_cell.length_b   1.000
_cell.length_c   1.000
_cell.angle_alpha   90.00
_cell.angle_beta   90.00
_cell.angle_gamma   90.00
#
_symmetry.space_group_name_H-M   'P 1'
#
loop_
_entity.id
_entity.type
_entity.pdbx_description
1 polymer ?
#
loop_
_entity_poly.entity_id
_entity_poly.type
_entity_poly.pdbx_seq_one_letter_code
_entity_poly.pdbx_strand_id
1 'polypeptide(L)'
;MIRRARLLLGSVVLMLSATLVCVGPAAAQNIPQQVPEHNLESFDPLDFPDPNAYRSASGRPGLGYWQQSADYEIDVELDTATHRVTG
;
A
#
# COMPACT_ATOMS: atom_id res chain seq x y z
N MET A 1 48.48 32.10 -12.99
CA MET A 1 47.61 31.46 -11.96
C MET A 1 46.30 32.23 -11.72
N ILE A 2 46.29 33.57 -11.75
CA ILE A 2 45.13 34.43 -11.40
C ILE A 2 43.92 34.30 -12.34
N ARG A 3 44.11 34.02 -13.65
CA ARG A 3 43.01 33.89 -14.63
C ARG A 3 42.14 32.64 -14.42
N ARG A 4 42.73 31.54 -13.94
CA ARG A 4 42.01 30.29 -13.64
C ARG A 4 41.14 30.44 -12.39
N ALA A 5 41.61 31.19 -11.39
CA ALA A 5 40.84 31.49 -10.18
C ALA A 5 39.61 32.37 -10.45
N ARG A 6 39.71 33.35 -11.36
CA ARG A 6 38.59 34.21 -11.76
C ARG A 6 37.52 33.46 -12.56
N LEU A 7 37.92 32.49 -13.40
CA LEU A 7 36.98 31.63 -14.12
C LEU A 7 36.24 30.67 -13.18
N LEU A 8 36.96 30.06 -12.23
CA LEU A 8 36.38 29.16 -11.24
C LEU A 8 35.39 29.88 -10.31
N LEU A 9 35.72 31.08 -9.83
CA LEU A 9 34.83 31.88 -8.99
C LEU A 9 33.54 32.27 -9.74
N GLY A 10 33.65 32.63 -11.02
CA GLY A 10 32.48 32.92 -11.87
C GLY A 10 31.57 31.70 -12.07
N SER A 11 32.15 30.50 -12.28
CA SER A 11 31.37 29.26 -12.41
C SER A 11 30.67 28.86 -11.11
N VAL A 12 31.29 29.11 -9.95
CA VAL A 12 30.68 28.85 -8.63
C VAL A 12 29.53 29.81 -8.36
N VAL A 13 29.68 31.10 -8.68
CA VAL A 13 28.59 32.09 -8.53
C VAL A 13 27.43 31.78 -9.48
N LEU A 14 27.71 31.33 -10.71
CA LEU A 14 26.70 30.90 -11.67
C LEU A 14 25.96 29.63 -11.20
N MET A 15 26.69 28.65 -10.64
CA MET A 15 26.07 27.47 -10.05
C MET A 15 25.21 27.82 -8.82
N LEU A 16 25.70 28.70 -7.93
CA LEU A 16 24.97 29.08 -6.72
C LEU A 16 23.68 29.84 -7.03
N SER A 17 23.72 30.72 -8.03
CA SER A 17 22.53 31.46 -8.50
C SER A 17 21.54 30.55 -9.23
N ALA A 18 22.00 29.57 -10.02
CA ALA A 18 21.14 28.57 -10.64
C ALA A 18 20.42 27.68 -9.60
N THR A 19 21.10 27.29 -8.52
CA THR A 19 20.46 26.54 -7.43
C THR A 19 19.42 27.36 -6.67
N LEU A 20 19.62 28.67 -6.51
CA LEU A 20 18.68 29.53 -5.78
C LEU A 20 17.36 29.74 -6.53
N VAL A 21 17.38 29.68 -7.87
CA VAL A 21 16.18 29.82 -8.73
C VAL A 21 15.32 28.54 -8.74
N CYS A 22 15.89 27.38 -8.45
CA CYS A 22 15.15 26.10 -8.45
C CYS A 22 14.43 25.79 -7.12
N VAL A 23 14.61 26.58 -6.06
CA VAL A 23 13.95 26.37 -4.75
C VAL A 23 12.72 27.29 -4.62
N GLY A 24 11.74 27.09 -5.52
CA GLY A 24 10.40 27.68 -5.35
C GLY A 24 9.55 26.82 -4.41
N PRO A 25 8.57 27.40 -3.68
CA PRO A 25 7.66 26.62 -2.85
C PRO A 25 6.87 25.63 -3.73
N ALA A 26 6.96 24.35 -3.40
CA ALA A 26 6.09 23.33 -3.98
C ALA A 26 4.67 23.56 -3.44
N ALA A 27 3.84 24.26 -4.21
CA ALA A 27 2.42 24.35 -3.92
C ALA A 27 1.81 22.96 -4.11
N ALA A 28 1.39 22.32 -3.01
CA ALA A 28 0.62 21.10 -3.08
C ALA A 28 -0.67 21.38 -3.85
N GLN A 29 -1.00 20.52 -4.81
CA GLN A 29 -2.26 20.62 -5.55
C GLN A 29 -3.41 20.39 -4.56
N ASN A 30 -4.30 21.36 -4.42
CA ASN A 30 -5.55 21.16 -3.71
C ASN A 30 -6.44 20.29 -4.59
N ILE A 31 -6.49 18.99 -4.28
CA ILE A 31 -7.45 18.07 -4.88
C ILE A 31 -8.74 18.24 -4.05
N PRO A 32 -9.83 18.75 -4.63
CA PRO A 32 -11.08 18.89 -3.91
C PRO A 32 -11.56 17.51 -3.44
N GLN A 33 -11.84 17.39 -2.15
CA GLN A 33 -12.38 16.16 -1.59
C GLN A 33 -13.83 15.99 -2.06
N GLN A 34 -14.04 15.10 -3.02
CA GLN A 34 -15.38 14.76 -3.50
C GLN A 34 -16.04 13.82 -2.48
N VAL A 35 -16.71 14.40 -1.48
CA VAL A 35 -17.50 13.64 -0.50
C VAL A 35 -18.96 13.66 -0.96
N PRO A 36 -19.56 12.51 -1.28
CA PRO A 36 -20.99 12.43 -1.56
C PRO A 36 -21.84 12.84 -0.34
N GLU A 37 -23.01 13.43 -0.56
CA GLU A 37 -23.96 13.78 0.52
C GLU A 37 -24.46 12.56 1.31
N HIS A 38 -24.53 11.40 0.66
CA HIS A 38 -24.87 10.12 1.26
C HIS A 38 -24.20 8.95 0.53
N ASN A 39 -24.24 7.76 1.12
CA ASN A 39 -23.67 6.52 0.57
C ASN A 39 -24.74 5.43 0.35
N LEU A 40 -26.00 5.82 0.14
CA LEU A 40 -27.14 4.92 0.04
C LEU A 40 -26.94 3.86 -1.06
N GLU A 41 -26.25 4.22 -2.15
CA GLU A 41 -25.93 3.32 -3.26
C GLU A 41 -25.02 2.16 -2.82
N SER A 42 -24.29 2.30 -1.70
CA SER A 42 -23.48 1.21 -1.12
C SER A 42 -24.33 0.07 -0.58
N PHE A 43 -25.62 0.31 -0.36
CA PHE A 43 -26.59 -0.65 0.15
C PHE A 43 -27.57 -1.14 -0.92
N ASP A 44 -27.39 -0.71 -2.17
CA ASP A 44 -28.19 -1.23 -3.27
C ASP A 44 -27.99 -2.76 -3.39
N PRO A 45 -29.06 -3.53 -3.64
CA PRO A 45 -28.93 -4.97 -3.86
C PRO A 45 -27.97 -5.24 -5.02
N LEU A 46 -26.93 -6.02 -4.73
CA LEU A 46 -26.00 -6.49 -5.75
C LEU A 46 -26.56 -7.74 -6.40
N ASP A 47 -26.48 -7.79 -7.73
CA ASP A 47 -26.79 -9.00 -8.49
C ASP A 47 -25.61 -9.98 -8.35
N PHE A 48 -25.76 -10.94 -7.43
CA PHE A 48 -24.76 -11.98 -7.19
C PHE A 48 -25.10 -13.22 -8.02
N PRO A 49 -24.07 -13.95 -8.51
CA PRO A 49 -24.31 -15.23 -9.16
C PRO A 49 -25.02 -16.20 -8.20
N ASP A 50 -25.89 -17.04 -8.76
CA ASP A 50 -26.55 -18.09 -8.01
C ASP A 50 -25.53 -18.99 -7.31
N PRO A 51 -25.88 -19.52 -6.11
CA PRO A 51 -25.10 -20.56 -5.46
C PRO A 51 -24.83 -21.72 -6.40
N ASN A 52 -23.62 -22.26 -6.35
CA ASN A 52 -23.22 -23.40 -7.17
C ASN A 52 -22.52 -24.47 -6.32
N ALA A 53 -22.12 -25.57 -6.97
CA ALA A 53 -21.47 -26.69 -6.29
C ALA A 53 -20.19 -26.33 -5.52
N TYR A 54 -19.57 -25.17 -5.81
CA TYR A 54 -18.33 -24.71 -5.18
C TYR A 54 -18.58 -23.57 -4.18
N ARG A 55 -19.48 -22.61 -4.48
CA ARG A 55 -19.82 -21.45 -3.64
C ARG A 55 -21.26 -21.54 -3.16
N SER A 56 -21.48 -21.72 -1.86
CA SER A 56 -22.83 -21.73 -1.27
C SER A 56 -23.30 -20.31 -0.89
N ALA A 57 -24.63 -20.12 -0.81
CA ALA A 57 -25.23 -18.87 -0.33
C ALA A 57 -24.82 -18.53 1.12
N SER A 58 -24.49 -19.54 1.94
CA SER A 58 -24.13 -19.35 3.34
C SER A 58 -22.65 -19.04 3.55
N GLY A 59 -21.85 -18.87 2.50
CA GLY A 59 -20.40 -18.67 2.58
C GLY A 59 -19.60 -19.91 2.96
N ARG A 60 -20.26 -21.08 3.09
CA ARG A 60 -19.58 -22.36 3.32
C ARG A 60 -19.06 -22.94 2.00
N PRO A 61 -17.95 -23.71 1.99
CA PRO A 61 -17.56 -24.50 0.83
C PRO A 61 -18.70 -25.39 0.35
N GLY A 62 -18.96 -25.41 -0.95
CA GLY A 62 -19.96 -26.30 -1.56
C GLY A 62 -19.49 -27.75 -1.65
N LEU A 63 -20.39 -28.67 -2.02
CA LEU A 63 -20.10 -30.11 -2.12
C LEU A 63 -18.98 -30.46 -3.11
N GLY A 64 -18.86 -29.68 -4.19
CA GLY A 64 -17.80 -29.82 -5.18
C GLY A 64 -16.53 -29.04 -4.85
N TYR A 65 -16.53 -28.27 -3.75
CA TYR A 65 -15.35 -27.51 -3.35
C TYR A 65 -14.22 -28.46 -2.98
N TRP A 66 -13.13 -28.40 -3.73
CA TRP A 66 -11.95 -29.17 -3.41
C TRP A 66 -11.28 -28.57 -2.17
N GLN A 67 -11.17 -29.39 -1.12
CA GLN A 67 -10.45 -29.04 0.08
C GLN A 67 -9.12 -29.80 0.05
N GLN A 68 -8.03 -29.05 0.10
CA GLN A 68 -6.73 -29.63 0.36
C GLN A 68 -6.75 -30.32 1.72
N SER A 69 -6.26 -31.55 1.76
CA SER A 69 -5.92 -32.23 3.01
C SER A 69 -4.42 -32.46 2.99
N ALA A 70 -3.77 -32.14 4.11
CA ALA A 70 -2.36 -32.39 4.31
C ALA A 70 -2.17 -32.93 5.72
N ASP A 71 -1.40 -34.00 5.82
CA ASP A 71 -1.00 -34.57 7.09
C ASP A 71 0.27 -33.85 7.54
N TYR A 72 0.21 -33.21 8.70
CA TYR A 72 1.34 -32.50 9.28
C TYR A 72 1.76 -33.18 10.58
N GLU A 73 3.05 -33.45 10.69
CA GLU A 73 3.72 -33.68 11.96
C GLU A 73 4.36 -32.35 12.38
N ILE A 74 3.90 -31.80 13.50
CA ILE A 74 4.35 -30.48 13.97
C ILE A 74 4.93 -30.66 15.37
N ASP A 75 6.24 -30.45 15.48
CA ASP A 75 6.92 -30.34 16.77
C ASP A 75 6.77 -28.92 17.29
N VAL A 76 6.06 -28.76 18.42
CA VAL A 76 5.87 -27.46 19.07
C VAL A 76 6.03 -27.57 20.58
N GLU A 77 6.52 -26.48 21.17
CA GLU A 77 6.59 -26.28 22.61
C GLU A 77 5.71 -25.09 23.01
N LEU A 78 4.96 -25.23 24.10
CA LEU A 78 4.14 -24.17 24.69
C LEU A 78 4.72 -23.76 26.05
N ASP A 79 5.22 -22.54 26.12
CA ASP A 79 5.64 -21.88 27.36
C ASP A 79 4.51 -20.96 27.87
N THR A 80 3.83 -21.40 28.94
CA THR A 80 2.75 -20.62 29.56
C THR A 80 3.23 -19.49 30.46
N ALA A 81 4.49 -19.52 30.92
CA ALA A 81 5.04 -18.48 31.77
C ALA A 81 5.37 -17.22 30.96
N THR A 82 5.90 -17.41 29.75
CA THR A 82 6.21 -16.32 28.82
C THR A 82 5.13 -16.08 27.76
N HIS A 83 4.08 -16.90 27.74
CA HIS A 83 3.00 -16.87 26.74
C HIS A 83 3.51 -17.05 25.31
N ARG A 84 4.42 -18.02 25.13
CA ARG A 84 5.09 -18.24 23.85
C ARG A 84 4.83 -19.65 23.33
N VAL A 85 4.62 -19.74 22.02
CA VAL A 85 4.62 -21.00 21.26
C VAL A 85 5.86 -20.98 20.38
N THR A 86 6.64 -22.05 20.40
CA THR A 86 7.82 -22.25 19.55
C THR A 86 7.72 -23.57 18.80
N GLY A 87 8.36 -23.64 17.63
CA GLY A 87 8.45 -24.80 16.76
C GLY A 87 9.59 -24.59 15.77
#